data_AF-A0A117LFI4-F1
#
_entry.id   AF-A0A117LFI4-F1
#
_cell.length_a   1.000
_cell.length_b   1.000
_cell.length_c   1.000
_cell.angle_alpha   90.00
_cell.angle_beta   90.00
_cell.angle_gamma   90.00
#
_symmetry.space_group_name_H-M   'P 1'
#
loop_
_entity.id
_entity.type
_entity.pdbx_description
1 polymer ?
#
loop_
_entity_poly.entity_id
_entity_poly.type
_entity_poly.pdbx_seq_one_letter_code
_entity_poly.pdbx_strand_id
1 'polypeptide(L)' 'MKILAINASPRGSKSQTLRLVKAVFDGAKESGAEMELVVNAGLKLSNYGGIKLSIYR' A
#
# COMPACT_ATOMS: atom_id res chain seq x y z
N MET A 1 5.20 17.54 4.87
CA MET A 1 5.06 16.76 3.62
C MET A 1 4.07 15.64 3.89
N LYS A 2 3.10 15.42 2.99
CA LYS A 2 2.12 14.34 3.12
C LYS A 2 2.56 13.13 2.32
N ILE A 3 2.58 11.95 2.93
CA ILE A 3 3.05 10.70 2.34
C ILE A 3 1.93 9.65 2.42
N LEU A 4 1.64 9.03 1.28
CA LEU A 4 0.67 7.95 1.16
C LEU A 4 1.42 6.62 0.97
N ALA A 5 1.34 5.73 1.96
CA ALA A 5 1.88 4.39 1.87
C ALA A 5 0.82 3.43 1.29
N ILE A 6 1.16 2.72 0.21
CA ILE A 6 0.25 1.79 -0.46
C ILE A 6 0.85 0.38 -0.42
N ASN A 7 0.05 -0.59 0.03
CA ASN A 7 0.37 -2.00 -0.12
C ASN A 7 -0.83 -2.77 -0.70
N ALA A 8 -0.62 -3.40 -1.85
CA ALA A 8 -1.62 -4.19 -2.57
C ALA A 8 -1.39 -5.72 -2.48
N SER A 9 -0.50 -6.18 -1.60
CA SER A 9 -0.27 -7.62 -1.44
C SER A 9 -1.56 -8.35 -0.98
N PRO A 10 -2.00 -9.42 -1.68
CA PRO A 10 -3.18 -10.19 -1.30
C PRO A 10 -2.94 -11.06 -0.05
N ARG A 11 -1.69 -11.16 0.41
CA ARG A 11 -1.30 -12.04 1.53
C ARG A 11 -1.70 -11.50 2.91
N GLY A 12 -2.35 -10.35 2.98
CA GLY A 12 -2.85 -9.75 4.22
C GLY A 12 -1.77 -9.68 5.31
N SER A 13 -2.08 -10.17 6.51
CA SER A 13 -1.15 -10.20 7.66
C SER A 13 0.10 -11.07 7.46
N LYS A 14 0.09 -11.98 6.47
CA LYS A 14 1.26 -12.80 6.09
C LYS A 14 2.19 -12.10 5.08
N SER A 15 1.83 -10.90 4.61
CA SER A 15 2.63 -10.13 3.65
C SER A 15 3.93 -9.62 4.28
N GLN A 16 5.07 -10.05 3.75
CA GLN A 16 6.37 -9.48 4.15
C GLN A 16 6.51 -8.03 3.68
N THR A 17 5.99 -7.69 2.49
CA THR A 17 5.96 -6.31 1.98
C THR A 17 5.17 -5.39 2.92
N LEU A 18 4.03 -5.84 3.46
CA LEU A 18 3.26 -5.02 4.42
C LEU A 18 4.06 -4.75 5.70
N ARG A 19 4.85 -5.72 6.16
CA ARG A 19 5.72 -5.54 7.35
C ARG A 19 6.79 -4.49 7.08
N LEU A 20 7.42 -4.52 5.91
CA LEU A 20 8.41 -3.52 5.51
C LEU A 20 7.79 -2.12 5.37
N VAL A 21 6.65 -2.02 4.71
CA VAL A 21 5.93 -0.74 4.54
C VAL A 21 5.55 -0.15 5.90
N LYS A 22 5.09 -0.98 6.85
CA LYS A 22 4.80 -0.52 8.21
C LYS A 22 6.04 0.02 8.94
N ALA A 23 7.18 -0.68 8.86
CA ALA A 23 8.41 -0.20 9.49
C ALA A 23 8.85 1.18 8.96
N VAL A 24 8.76 1.39 7.63
CA VAL A 24 9.06 2.70 7.03
C VAL A 24 8.02 3.74 7.42
N PHE A 25 6.73 3.37 7.43
CA PHE A 25 5.63 4.24 7.83
C PHE A 25 5.80 4.76 9.25
N ASP A 26 6.15 3.87 10.18
CA ASP A 26 6.35 4.20 11.60
C ASP A 26 7.52 5.17 11.75
N GLY A 27 8.68 4.88 11.13
CA GLY A 27 9.82 5.79 11.16
C GLY A 27 9.54 7.16 10.51
N ALA A 28 8.78 7.20 9.41
CA ALA A 28 8.39 8.46 8.79
C ALA A 28 7.43 9.27 9.69
N LYS A 29 6.48 8.61 10.35
CA LYS A 29 5.58 9.26 11.31
C LYS A 29 6.34 9.82 12.52
N GLU A 30 7.32 9.09 13.05
CA GLU A 30 8.19 9.54 14.13
C GLU A 30 9.02 10.77 13.74
N SER A 31 9.41 10.89 12.46
CA SER A 31 10.10 12.07 11.93
C SER A 31 9.20 13.30 11.71
N GLY A 32 7.90 13.19 12.02
CA GLY A 32 6.94 14.28 11.89
C GLY A 32 6.27 14.39 10.51
N ALA A 33 6.38 13.37 9.66
CA ALA A 33 5.65 13.32 8.40
C ALA A 33 4.14 13.09 8.64
N GLU A 34 3.29 13.73 7.82
CA GLU A 34 1.86 13.42 7.78
C GLU A 34 1.67 12.18 6.92
N MET A 35 1.16 11.10 7.51
CA MET A 35 1.17 9.77 6.89
C MET A 35 -0.24 9.15 6.81
N GLU A 36 -0.54 8.49 5.70
CA GLU A 36 -1.74 7.64 5.53
C GLU A 36 -1.35 6.28 4.93
N LEU A 37 -1.88 5.18 5.47
CA LEU A 37 -1.62 3.82 5.00
C LEU A 37 -2.87 3.22 4.37
N VAL A 38 -2.79 2.90 3.08
CA VAL A 38 -3.83 2.20 2.34
C VAL A 38 -3.42 0.75 2.10
N VAL A 39 -4.12 -0.18 2.74
CA VAL A 39 -3.96 -1.62 2.53
C VAL A 39 -5.19 -2.13 1.80
N ASN A 40 -5.08 -2.34 0.49
CA ASN A 40 -6.16 -2.92 -0.29
C ASN A 40 -5.59 -3.77 -1.43
N ALA A 41 -5.72 -5.09 -1.30
CA ALA A 41 -5.38 -6.03 -2.37
C ALA A 41 -6.31 -5.93 -3.58
N GLY A 42 -7.46 -5.26 -3.43
CA GLY A 42 -8.46 -5.05 -4.47
C GLY A 42 -8.65 -3.58 -4.83
N LEU A 43 -7.61 -2.74 -4.69
CA LEU A 43 -7.66 -1.35 -5.15
C LEU A 43 -7.96 -1.34 -6.66
N LYS A 44 -9.20 -0.97 -7.01
CA LYS A 44 -9.62 -0.84 -8.41
C LYS A 44 -9.09 0.49 -8.94
N LEU A 45 -7.92 0.45 -9.56
CA LEU A 45 -7.47 1.56 -10.38
C LEU A 45 -8.39 1.63 -11.60
N SER A 46 -9.01 2.79 -11.84
CA SER A 46 -9.67 3.04 -13.12
C SER A 46 -8.62 2.94 -14.21
N ASN A 47 -8.91 2.09 -15.18
CA ASN A 47 -8.00 1.62 -16.21
C ASN A 47 -7.23 2.78 -16.88
N TYR A 48 -5.90 2.81 -16.77
CA TYR A 48 -5.03 3.66 -17.58
C TYR A 48 -4.42 2.78 -18.68
N GLY A 49 -4.92 2.89 -19.91
CA GLY A 49 -4.24 2.35 -21.09
C GLY A 49 -4.50 0.88 -21.45
N GLY A 50 -5.66 0.29 -21.12
CA GLY A 50 -6.10 -0.97 -21.75
C GLY A 50 -5.49 -2.26 -21.21
N ILE A 51 -4.68 -2.20 -20.14
CA ILE A 51 -4.19 -3.40 -19.46
C ILE A 51 -5.18 -3.79 -18.36
N LYS A 52 -5.95 -4.84 -18.62
CA LYS A 52 -6.88 -5.43 -17.66
C LYS A 52 -6.09 -6.16 -16.57
N LEU A 53 -5.80 -5.48 -15.46
CA LEU A 53 -5.13 -6.10 -14.31
C LEU A 53 -6.13 -6.97 -13.55
N SER A 54 -6.17 -8.26 -13.90
CA SER A 54 -6.95 -9.28 -13.20
C SER A 54 -6.27 -9.62 -11.88
N ILE A 55 -6.53 -8.86 -10.81
CA ILE A 55 -6.05 -9.23 -9.48
C ILE A 55 -6.90 -10.40 -8.99
N TYR A 56 -6.26 -11.58 -8.87
CA TYR A 56 -6.89 -12.85 -8.48
C TYR A 56 -7.54 -12.74 -7.09
N ARG A 57 -8.75 -13.32 -6.98
CA ARG A 57 -9.49 -13.55 -5.74
C ARG A 57 -8.79 -14.57 -4.85
#